data_AF-A0AAJ1VMK4-F1
#
_entry.id   AF-A0AAJ1VMK4-F1
#
_cell.length_a   1.000
_cell.length_b   1.000
_cell.length_c   1.000
_cell.angle_alpha   90.00
_cell.angle_beta   90.00
_cell.angle_gamma   90.00
#
_symmetry.space_group_name_H-M   'P 1'
#
loop_
_entity.id
_entity.type
_entity.pdbx_description
1 polymer ?
#
loop_
_entity_poly.entity_id
_entity_poly.type
_entity_poly.pdbx_seq_one_letter_code
_entity_poly.pdbx_strand_id
1 'polypeptide(L)'
;MSEFFKQILGSTIVTGFFTAIIAYFFHKRTEKYNSVLKREFEALSKKDTAYFEWRKNTVELLGQVYIHLNRLKLAFQNKYSKIQEYDRFYEDEIILKSNQHIRDLLINNGHALPPELLDEATKLIEHFDVWLTKYNQIRISDQDHATRQIYVGPDGFRFPENAEKLFKEKYIEMFKELHR
;
A
#
# COMPACT_ATOMS: atom_id res chain seq x y z
N MET A 1 39.45 -70.40 21.36
CA MET A 1 39.09 -69.81 20.05
C MET A 1 37.58 -69.58 19.91
N SER A 2 36.71 -70.55 20.22
CA SER A 2 35.24 -70.40 20.08
C SER A 2 34.58 -69.43 21.08
N GLU A 3 35.04 -69.39 22.33
CA GLU A 3 34.50 -68.46 23.35
C GLU A 3 34.86 -67.00 23.06
N PHE A 4 36.10 -66.73 22.64
CA PHE A 4 36.56 -65.40 22.28
C PHE A 4 35.76 -64.83 21.10
N PHE A 5 35.49 -65.66 20.07
CA PHE A 5 34.63 -65.28 18.95
C PHE A 5 33.17 -65.02 19.37
N LYS A 6 32.60 -65.85 20.25
CA LYS A 6 31.24 -65.62 20.80
C LYS A 6 31.14 -64.32 21.59
N GLN A 7 32.18 -63.98 22.35
CA GLN A 7 32.22 -62.77 23.16
C GLN A 7 32.36 -61.50 22.30
N ILE A 8 33.18 -61.56 21.23
CA ILE A 8 33.30 -60.49 20.24
C ILE A 8 32.01 -60.34 19.42
N LEU A 9 31.37 -61.44 18.99
CA LEU A 9 30.09 -61.38 18.28
C LEU A 9 28.98 -60.80 19.17
N GLY A 10 28.89 -61.24 20.42
CA GLY A 10 27.92 -60.71 21.39
C GLY A 10 28.12 -59.22 21.67
N SER A 11 29.35 -58.76 21.87
CA SER A 11 29.64 -57.34 22.09
C SER A 11 29.34 -56.50 20.84
N THR A 12 29.62 -57.00 19.63
CA THR A 12 29.35 -56.29 18.38
C THR A 12 27.85 -56.12 18.14
N ILE A 13 27.04 -57.16 18.38
CA ILE A 13 25.58 -57.10 18.24
C ILE A 13 24.98 -56.09 19.23
N VAL A 14 25.41 -56.14 20.49
CA VAL A 14 24.93 -55.22 21.53
C VAL A 14 25.31 -53.78 21.19
N THR A 15 26.55 -53.54 20.76
CA THR A 15 27.02 -52.21 20.38
C THR A 15 26.26 -51.67 19.16
N GLY A 16 26.02 -52.51 18.15
CA GLY A 16 25.22 -52.16 16.98
C GLY A 16 23.77 -51.79 17.33
N PHE A 17 23.13 -52.54 18.23
CA PHE A 17 21.78 -52.26 18.70
C PHE A 17 21.68 -50.93 19.47
N PHE A 18 22.60 -50.68 20.41
CA PHE A 18 22.64 -49.39 21.13
C PHE A 18 22.92 -48.21 20.18
N THR A 19 23.82 -48.39 19.20
CA THR A 19 24.11 -47.36 18.20
C THR A 19 22.89 -47.03 17.35
N ALA A 20 22.12 -48.05 16.93
CA ALA A 20 20.88 -47.86 16.18
C ALA A 20 19.80 -47.13 16.99
N ILE A 21 19.64 -47.45 18.28
CA ILE A 21 18.71 -46.73 19.17
C ILE A 21 19.11 -45.26 19.31
N ILE A 22 20.39 -45.00 19.56
CA ILE A 22 20.93 -43.64 19.70
C ILE A 22 20.72 -42.86 18.39
N ALA A 23 21.08 -43.45 17.24
CA ALA A 23 20.89 -42.86 15.93
C ALA A 23 19.42 -42.56 15.64
N TYR A 24 18.49 -43.47 15.96
CA TYR A 24 17.06 -43.25 15.82
C TYR A 24 16.56 -42.09 16.70
N PHE A 25 17.02 -42.02 17.96
CA PHE A 25 16.65 -40.93 18.85
C PHE A 25 17.15 -39.57 18.36
N PHE A 26 18.41 -39.49 17.92
CA PHE A 26 18.95 -38.27 17.31
C PHE A 26 18.21 -37.91 16.03
N HIS A 27 17.93 -38.88 15.15
CA HIS A 27 17.19 -38.66 13.92
C HIS A 27 15.79 -38.07 14.20
N LYS A 28 15.03 -38.70 15.09
CA LYS A 28 13.68 -38.23 15.50
C LYS A 28 13.72 -36.86 16.16
N ARG A 29 14.75 -36.58 16.97
CA ARG A 29 14.94 -35.27 17.60
C ARG A 29 15.27 -34.20 16.56
N THR A 30 16.13 -34.51 15.59
CA THR A 30 16.49 -33.63 14.46
C THR A 30 15.28 -33.37 13.56
N GLU A 31 14.47 -34.37 13.24
CA GLU A 31 13.21 -34.16 12.50
C GLU A 31 12.27 -33.19 13.21
N LYS A 32 12.11 -33.36 14.54
CA LYS A 32 11.30 -32.44 15.34
C LYS A 32 11.83 -31.01 15.27
N TYR A 33 13.14 -30.81 15.45
CA TYR A 33 13.74 -29.48 15.33
C TYR A 33 13.59 -28.89 13.91
N ASN A 34 13.82 -29.69 12.86
CA ASN A 34 13.64 -29.26 11.48
C ASN A 34 12.19 -28.84 11.19
N SER A 35 11.21 -29.56 11.76
CA SER A 35 9.79 -29.22 11.59
C SER A 35 9.42 -27.88 12.26
N VAL A 36 10.00 -27.59 13.43
CA VAL A 36 9.81 -26.32 14.14
C VAL A 36 10.47 -25.18 13.35
N LEU A 37 11.73 -25.38 12.95
CA LEU A 37 12.48 -24.39 12.17
C LEU A 37 11.79 -24.07 10.84
N LYS A 38 11.29 -25.09 10.14
CA LYS A 38 10.52 -24.91 8.91
C LYS A 38 9.24 -24.10 9.16
N ARG A 39 8.49 -24.40 10.23
CA ARG A 39 7.27 -23.64 10.58
C ARG A 39 7.59 -22.18 10.92
N GLU A 40 8.65 -21.93 11.68
CA GLU A 40 9.07 -20.56 12.02
C GLU A 40 9.51 -19.80 10.76
N PHE A 41 10.28 -20.44 9.88
CA PHE A 41 10.67 -19.85 8.60
C PHE A 41 9.47 -19.56 7.70
N GLU A 42 8.51 -20.48 7.60
CA GLU A 42 7.26 -20.27 6.84
C GLU A 42 6.44 -19.11 7.40
N ALA A 43 6.35 -18.98 8.73
CA ALA A 43 5.63 -17.88 9.39
C ALA A 43 6.31 -16.52 9.13
N LEU A 44 7.64 -16.47 9.24
CA LEU A 44 8.42 -15.27 8.92
C LEU A 44 8.28 -14.90 7.44
N SER A 45 8.48 -15.87 6.54
CA SER A 45 8.32 -15.67 5.10
C SER A 45 6.93 -15.15 4.74
N LYS A 46 5.86 -15.71 5.34
CA LYS A 46 4.49 -15.23 5.11
C LYS A 46 4.29 -13.78 5.57
N LYS A 47 4.84 -13.42 6.73
CA LYS A 47 4.78 -12.04 7.24
C LYS A 47 5.52 -11.08 6.31
N ASP A 48 6.71 -11.46 5.86
CA ASP A 48 7.53 -10.65 4.96
C ASP A 48 6.84 -10.47 3.60
N THR A 49 6.25 -11.54 3.04
CA THR A 49 5.45 -11.46 1.82
C THR A 49 4.24 -10.55 2.00
N ALA A 50 3.47 -10.70 3.08
CA ALA A 50 2.30 -9.85 3.32
C ALA A 50 2.69 -8.37 3.47
N TYR A 51 3.78 -8.08 4.17
CA TYR A 51 4.30 -6.72 4.32
C TYR A 51 4.79 -6.15 2.98
N PHE A 52 5.49 -6.95 2.18
CA PHE A 52 5.94 -6.56 0.84
C PHE A 52 4.76 -6.24 -0.09
N GLU A 53 3.75 -7.12 -0.13
CA GLU A 53 2.54 -6.90 -0.94
C GLU A 53 1.78 -5.66 -0.49
N TRP A 54 1.63 -5.46 0.82
CA TRP A 54 1.03 -4.23 1.34
C TRP A 54 1.80 -2.99 0.88
N ARG A 55 3.14 -2.97 1.01
CA ARG A 55 3.96 -1.83 0.54
C ARG A 55 3.82 -1.59 -0.95
N LYS A 56 3.85 -2.64 -1.76
CA LYS A 56 3.71 -2.54 -3.23
C LYS A 56 2.37 -1.90 -3.59
N ASN A 57 1.27 -2.41 -3.03
CA ASN A 57 -0.07 -1.88 -3.27
C ASN A 57 -0.20 -0.43 -2.79
N THR A 58 0.39 -0.12 -1.63
CA THR A 58 0.40 1.24 -1.08
C THR A 58 1.16 2.21 -1.99
N VAL A 59 2.34 1.81 -2.48
CA VAL A 59 3.15 2.64 -3.41
C VAL A 59 2.41 2.87 -4.72
N GLU A 60 1.72 1.86 -5.25
CA GLU A 60 0.90 2.00 -6.47
C GLU A 60 -0.24 2.99 -6.26
N LEU A 61 -1.00 2.85 -5.17
CA LEU A 61 -2.06 3.79 -4.80
C LEU A 61 -1.53 5.23 -4.66
N LEU A 62 -0.48 5.40 -3.88
CA LEU A 62 0.14 6.71 -3.64
C LEU A 62 0.70 7.32 -4.93
N GLY A 63 1.23 6.50 -5.84
CA GLY A 63 1.73 6.94 -7.14
C GLY A 63 0.61 7.51 -8.03
N GLN A 64 -0.57 6.86 -8.04
CA GLN A 64 -1.71 7.39 -8.76
C GLN A 64 -2.21 8.72 -8.17
N VAL A 65 -2.35 8.79 -6.85
CA VAL A 65 -2.71 10.03 -6.15
C VAL A 65 -1.69 11.14 -6.44
N TYR A 66 -0.38 10.83 -6.38
CA TYR A 66 0.71 11.75 -6.67
C TYR A 66 0.59 12.39 -8.05
N ILE A 67 0.33 11.59 -9.10
CA ILE A 67 0.20 12.09 -10.47
C ILE A 67 -1.01 13.02 -10.62
N HIS A 68 -2.17 12.64 -10.09
CA HIS A 68 -3.36 13.47 -10.19
C HIS A 68 -3.26 14.77 -9.36
N LEU A 69 -2.66 14.72 -8.16
CA LEU A 69 -2.38 15.93 -7.39
C LEU A 69 -1.44 16.89 -8.12
N ASN A 70 -0.39 16.37 -8.76
CA ASN A 70 0.50 17.20 -9.59
C ASN A 70 -0.22 17.73 -10.83
N ARG A 71 -1.05 16.91 -11.48
CA ARG A 71 -1.87 17.33 -12.62
C ARG A 71 -2.79 18.49 -12.23
N LEU A 72 -3.48 18.41 -11.10
CA LEU A 72 -4.31 19.50 -10.55
C LEU A 72 -3.51 20.76 -10.24
N LYS A 73 -2.36 20.62 -9.57
CA LYS A 73 -1.49 21.76 -9.24
C LYS A 73 -1.00 22.49 -10.49
N LEU A 74 -0.45 21.74 -11.45
CA LEU A 74 -0.03 22.28 -12.74
C LEU A 74 -1.22 22.90 -13.46
N ALA A 75 -2.39 22.29 -13.35
CA ALA A 75 -3.56 22.79 -14.02
C ALA A 75 -3.98 24.18 -13.47
N PHE A 76 -3.99 24.28 -12.15
CA PHE A 76 -4.29 25.52 -11.47
C PHE A 76 -3.30 26.64 -11.81
N GLN A 77 -2.00 26.34 -11.74
CA GLN A 77 -0.92 27.31 -11.96
C GLN A 77 -0.81 27.78 -13.42
N ASN A 78 -0.99 26.87 -14.37
CA ASN A 78 -0.76 27.18 -15.77
C ASN A 78 -1.96 27.85 -16.42
N LYS A 79 -3.18 27.44 -16.06
CA LYS A 79 -4.37 27.90 -16.77
C LYS A 79 -5.52 28.29 -15.86
N TYR A 80 -5.98 27.40 -14.96
CA TYR A 80 -7.25 27.62 -14.25
C TYR A 80 -7.27 28.99 -13.56
N SER A 81 -6.27 29.32 -12.74
CA SER A 81 -6.18 30.62 -12.03
C SER A 81 -6.15 31.88 -12.91
N LYS A 82 -6.00 31.73 -14.24
CA LYS A 82 -5.81 32.82 -15.21
C LYS A 82 -6.91 32.88 -16.28
N ILE A 83 -7.89 31.96 -16.25
CA ILE A 83 -8.90 31.93 -17.30
C ILE A 83 -9.81 33.17 -17.23
N GLN A 84 -10.03 33.79 -18.39
CA GLN A 84 -10.94 34.93 -18.52
C GLN A 84 -12.38 34.48 -18.80
N GLU A 85 -12.52 33.30 -19.41
CA GLU A 85 -13.79 32.67 -19.77
C GLU A 85 -13.76 31.20 -19.37
N TYR A 86 -14.93 30.60 -19.20
CA TYR A 86 -15.07 29.19 -18.87
C TYR A 86 -14.44 28.32 -19.97
N ASP A 87 -13.52 27.45 -19.59
CA ASP A 87 -12.91 26.46 -20.48
C ASP A 87 -13.42 25.06 -20.13
N ARG A 88 -14.43 24.61 -20.87
CA ARG A 88 -15.06 23.31 -20.69
C ARG A 88 -14.08 22.16 -20.73
N PHE A 89 -13.23 22.14 -21.77
CA PHE A 89 -12.27 21.04 -21.92
C PHE A 89 -11.38 20.96 -20.69
N TYR A 90 -10.91 22.10 -20.20
CA TYR A 90 -10.01 22.12 -19.06
C TYR A 90 -10.65 21.66 -17.75
N GLU A 91 -11.82 22.21 -17.42
CA GLU A 91 -12.51 21.88 -16.17
C GLU A 91 -12.96 20.42 -16.17
N ASP A 92 -13.53 19.94 -17.27
CA ASP A 92 -14.13 18.61 -17.38
C ASP A 92 -13.05 17.52 -17.52
N GLU A 93 -12.03 17.70 -18.36
CA GLU A 93 -11.05 16.65 -18.62
C GLU A 93 -9.94 16.58 -17.57
N ILE A 94 -9.66 17.70 -16.89
CA ILE A 94 -8.53 17.78 -15.97
C ILE A 94 -9.00 17.87 -14.53
N ILE A 95 -9.79 18.87 -14.18
CA ILE A 95 -10.15 19.11 -12.78
C ILE A 95 -11.16 18.06 -12.30
N LEU A 96 -12.28 17.92 -13.01
CA LEU A 96 -13.33 16.95 -12.69
C LEU A 96 -12.77 15.52 -12.62
N LYS A 97 -12.12 15.06 -13.70
CA LYS A 97 -11.57 13.69 -13.74
C LYS A 97 -10.53 13.44 -12.66
N SER A 98 -9.68 14.41 -12.34
CA SER A 98 -8.66 14.21 -11.30
C SER A 98 -9.26 14.23 -9.89
N ASN A 99 -10.23 15.11 -9.62
CA ASN A 99 -10.94 15.13 -8.34
C ASN A 99 -11.72 13.83 -8.12
N GLN A 100 -12.45 13.35 -9.13
CA GLN A 100 -13.16 12.06 -9.08
C GLN A 100 -12.18 10.90 -8.85
N HIS A 101 -11.10 10.83 -9.63
CA HIS A 101 -10.14 9.74 -9.56
C HIS A 101 -9.46 9.66 -8.19
N ILE A 102 -8.97 10.79 -7.66
CA ILE A 102 -8.34 10.80 -6.34
C ILE A 102 -9.35 10.40 -5.27
N ARG A 103 -10.55 10.98 -5.27
CA ARG A 103 -11.59 10.65 -4.29
C ARG A 103 -11.90 9.15 -4.30
N ASP A 104 -12.17 8.60 -5.48
CA ASP A 104 -12.56 7.20 -5.63
C ASP A 104 -11.40 6.26 -5.23
N LEU A 105 -10.14 6.62 -5.54
CA LEU A 105 -8.97 5.88 -5.05
C LEU A 105 -8.90 5.86 -3.53
N LEU A 106 -9.05 7.01 -2.88
CA LEU A 106 -8.93 7.14 -1.42
C LEU A 106 -10.07 6.42 -0.70
N ILE A 107 -11.31 6.52 -1.19
CA ILE A 107 -12.47 5.84 -0.61
C ILE A 107 -12.33 4.31 -0.76
N ASN A 108 -12.02 3.83 -1.96
CA ASN A 108 -12.02 2.39 -2.24
C ASN A 108 -10.78 1.68 -1.66
N ASN A 109 -9.67 2.40 -1.46
CA ASN A 109 -8.39 1.83 -1.05
C ASN A 109 -7.87 2.40 0.27
N GLY A 110 -8.73 3.02 1.09
CA GLY A 110 -8.31 3.60 2.38
C GLY A 110 -7.64 2.59 3.32
N HIS A 111 -8.00 1.30 3.22
CA HIS A 111 -7.37 0.21 3.97
C HIS A 111 -5.89 -0.04 3.63
N ALA A 112 -5.44 0.40 2.45
CA ALA A 112 -4.05 0.30 2.04
C ALA A 112 -3.22 1.53 2.45
N LEU A 113 -3.85 2.60 2.95
CA LEU A 113 -3.13 3.79 3.34
C LEU A 113 -2.36 3.58 4.65
N PRO A 114 -1.14 4.16 4.78
CA PRO A 114 -0.48 4.31 6.06
C PRO A 114 -1.38 5.07 7.05
N PRO A 115 -1.43 4.67 8.34
CA PRO A 115 -2.32 5.28 9.33
C PRO A 115 -2.21 6.82 9.42
N GLU A 116 -1.00 7.36 9.24
CA GLU A 116 -0.73 8.79 9.27
C GLU A 116 -1.39 9.58 8.12
N LEU A 117 -1.84 8.91 7.05
CA LEU A 117 -2.52 9.55 5.92
C LEU A 117 -4.05 9.47 6.00
N LEU A 118 -4.65 8.75 6.96
CA LEU A 118 -6.11 8.55 7.00
C LEU A 118 -6.88 9.85 7.25
N ASP A 119 -6.44 10.67 8.20
CA ASP A 119 -7.05 11.97 8.48
C ASP A 119 -6.86 12.94 7.31
N GLU A 120 -5.69 12.90 6.66
CA GLU A 120 -5.38 13.74 5.50
C GLU A 120 -6.17 13.30 4.25
N ALA A 121 -6.41 12.00 4.08
CA ALA A 121 -7.27 11.46 3.03
C ALA A 121 -8.70 12.01 3.19
N THR A 122 -9.21 12.04 4.42
CA THR A 122 -10.55 12.55 4.74
C THR A 122 -10.69 14.01 4.33
N LYS A 123 -9.69 14.86 4.61
CA LYS A 123 -9.67 16.28 4.21
C LYS A 123 -9.68 16.45 2.68
N LEU A 124 -8.92 15.61 1.96
CA LEU A 124 -8.92 15.62 0.49
C LEU A 124 -10.29 15.21 -0.06
N ILE A 125 -10.86 14.11 0.46
CA ILE A 125 -12.18 13.61 0.07
C ILE A 125 -13.24 14.70 0.28
N GLU A 126 -13.29 15.33 1.46
CA GLU A 126 -14.25 16.40 1.76
C GLU A 126 -14.16 17.55 0.75
N HIS A 127 -12.94 18.04 0.49
CA HIS A 127 -12.72 19.09 -0.50
C HIS A 127 -13.23 18.67 -1.89
N PHE A 128 -12.90 17.45 -2.34
CA PHE A 128 -13.31 16.96 -3.64
C PHE A 128 -14.82 16.75 -3.73
N ASP A 129 -15.48 16.23 -2.70
CA ASP A 129 -16.92 16.02 -2.69
C ASP A 129 -17.69 17.34 -2.79
N VAL A 130 -17.26 18.37 -2.07
CA VAL A 130 -17.89 19.69 -2.17
C VAL A 130 -17.64 20.31 -3.54
N TRP A 131 -16.43 20.18 -4.10
CA TRP A 131 -16.15 20.67 -5.44
C TRP A 131 -16.98 19.95 -6.51
N LEU A 132 -17.09 18.62 -6.43
CA LEU A 132 -17.86 17.80 -7.36
C LEU A 132 -19.37 18.09 -7.25
N THR A 133 -19.86 18.35 -6.05
CA THR A 133 -21.25 18.77 -5.81
C THR A 133 -21.53 20.11 -6.49
N LYS A 134 -20.66 21.11 -6.28
CA LYS A 134 -20.78 22.41 -6.97
C LYS A 134 -20.67 22.29 -8.48
N TYR A 135 -19.77 21.44 -8.98
CA TYR A 135 -19.64 21.18 -10.40
C TYR A 135 -20.93 20.62 -10.99
N ASN A 136 -21.53 19.62 -10.33
CA ASN A 136 -22.79 19.05 -10.77
C ASN A 136 -23.91 20.10 -10.79
N GLN A 137 -24.04 20.88 -9.72
CA GLN A 137 -25.03 21.94 -9.64
C GLN A 137 -24.87 22.95 -10.79
N ILE A 138 -23.68 23.55 -10.91
CA ILE A 138 -23.44 24.67 -11.83
C ILE A 138 -23.41 24.20 -13.30
N ARG A 139 -22.70 23.10 -13.61
CA ARG A 139 -22.43 22.69 -15.00
C ARG A 139 -23.46 21.74 -15.56
N ILE A 140 -24.02 20.86 -14.74
CA ILE A 140 -24.92 19.79 -15.19
C ILE A 140 -26.38 20.20 -14.97
N SER A 141 -26.72 20.64 -13.76
CA SER A 141 -28.10 20.97 -13.40
C SER A 141 -28.53 22.34 -13.94
N ASP A 142 -27.74 23.38 -13.65
CA ASP A 142 -28.07 24.77 -14.03
C ASP A 142 -27.59 25.11 -15.46
N GLN A 143 -26.71 24.28 -16.03
CA GLN A 143 -26.06 24.50 -17.33
C GLN A 143 -25.42 25.90 -17.46
N ASP A 144 -24.92 26.43 -16.34
CA ASP A 144 -24.29 27.73 -16.28
C ASP A 144 -22.88 27.65 -16.90
N HIS A 145 -22.67 28.43 -17.95
CA HIS A 145 -21.37 28.62 -18.62
C HIS A 145 -20.82 30.04 -18.47
N ALA A 146 -21.57 30.94 -17.80
CA ALA A 146 -21.14 32.29 -17.48
C ALA A 146 -20.24 32.31 -16.25
N THR A 147 -20.49 31.43 -15.26
CA THR A 147 -19.56 31.24 -14.14
C THR A 147 -18.23 30.72 -14.66
N ARG A 148 -17.17 31.53 -14.53
CA ARG A 148 -15.86 31.20 -15.09
C ARG A 148 -15.26 29.95 -14.47
N GLN A 149 -15.35 29.84 -13.14
CA GLN A 149 -14.65 28.83 -12.35
C GLN A 149 -15.43 28.44 -11.11
N ILE A 150 -15.19 27.22 -10.64
CA ILE A 150 -15.76 26.68 -9.41
C ILE A 150 -14.70 26.77 -8.31
N TYR A 151 -15.00 27.59 -7.31
CA TYR A 151 -14.22 27.69 -6.08
C TYR A 151 -15.07 27.30 -4.87
N VAL A 152 -14.50 26.41 -4.05
CA VAL A 152 -15.11 25.94 -2.78
C VAL A 152 -14.35 26.44 -1.56
N GLY A 153 -13.15 27.01 -1.76
CA GLY A 153 -12.36 27.60 -0.67
C GLY A 153 -13.05 28.75 0.08
N PRO A 154 -13.76 29.67 -0.60
CA PRO A 154 -14.55 30.71 0.07
C PRO A 154 -15.68 30.17 0.97
N ASP A 155 -16.17 28.96 0.69
CA ASP A 155 -17.25 28.30 1.44
C ASP A 155 -16.72 27.51 2.66
N GLY A 156 -15.43 27.63 2.97
CA GLY A 156 -14.78 26.92 4.07
C GLY A 156 -14.01 25.67 3.65
N PHE A 157 -14.17 25.20 2.41
CA PHE A 157 -13.55 23.98 1.90
C PHE A 157 -12.29 24.30 1.08
N ARG A 158 -11.31 24.96 1.71
CA ARG A 158 -10.04 25.26 1.04
C ARG A 158 -9.29 23.98 0.68
N PHE A 159 -8.54 24.03 -0.42
CA PHE A 159 -7.72 22.88 -0.82
C PHE A 159 -6.72 22.54 0.31
N PRO A 160 -6.66 21.28 0.77
CA PRO A 160 -5.84 20.91 1.92
C PRO A 160 -4.36 20.71 1.50
N GLU A 161 -3.62 21.81 1.39
CA GLU A 161 -2.21 21.81 0.96
C GLU A 161 -1.30 20.90 1.81
N ASN A 162 -1.58 20.81 3.11
CA ASN A 162 -0.83 19.91 3.99
C ASN A 162 -1.06 18.43 3.64
N ALA A 163 -2.30 18.06 3.32
CA ALA A 163 -2.62 16.71 2.88
C ALA A 163 -1.91 16.39 1.56
N GLU A 164 -1.96 17.30 0.58
CA GLU A 164 -1.22 17.15 -0.68
C GLU A 164 0.27 16.90 -0.44
N LYS A 165 0.89 17.70 0.44
CA LYS A 165 2.30 17.57 0.78
C LYS A 165 2.62 16.19 1.39
N LEU A 166 1.87 15.77 2.40
CA LEU A 166 2.12 14.51 3.10
C LEU A 166 1.96 13.30 2.19
N PHE A 167 0.93 13.29 1.32
CA PHE A 167 0.77 12.23 0.32
C PHE A 167 1.97 12.15 -0.64
N LYS A 168 2.50 13.30 -1.08
CA LYS A 168 3.66 13.33 -1.97
C LYS A 168 4.96 12.89 -1.29
N GLU A 169 5.18 13.34 -0.06
CA GLU A 169 6.34 12.95 0.73
C GLU A 169 6.33 11.45 1.01
N LYS A 170 5.19 10.91 1.46
CA LYS A 170 5.02 9.49 1.76
C LYS A 170 5.19 8.60 0.53
N TYR A 171 4.69 9.04 -0.64
CA TYR A 171 4.96 8.33 -1.90
C TYR A 171 6.47 8.21 -2.17
N ILE A 172 7.20 9.31 -2.10
CA ILE A 172 8.65 9.32 -2.37
C ILE A 172 9.42 8.48 -1.34
N GLU A 173 9.05 8.57 -0.07
CA GLU A 173 9.58 7.76 1.02
C GLU A 173 9.42 6.27 0.71
N MET A 174 8.18 5.79 0.59
CA MET A 174 7.86 4.37 0.40
C MET A 174 8.38 3.83 -0.94
N PHE A 175 8.38 4.64 -2.00
CA PHE A 175 8.93 4.24 -3.30
C PHE A 175 10.44 3.97 -3.22
N LYS A 176 11.21 4.84 -2.57
CA LYS A 176 12.65 4.63 -2.35
C LYS A 176 12.90 3.39 -1.50
N GLU A 177 12.05 3.20 -0.51
CA GLU A 177 12.10 2.11 0.45
C GLU A 177 11.78 0.72 -0.16
N LEU A 178 11.00 0.69 -1.24
CA LEU A 178 10.68 -0.53 -2.00
C LEU A 178 11.82 -0.94 -2.96
N HIS A 179 12.61 0.02 -3.43
CA HIS A 179 13.68 -0.17 -4.42
C HIS A 179 15.10 -0.12 -3.82
N ARG A 180 15.21 -0.15 -2.49
CA ARG A 180 16.46 -0.34 -1.75
C ARG A 180 16.69 -1.81 -1.51
#